data_AF-A0A1B9MCA0-F1
#
_entry.id   AF-A0A1B9MCA0-F1
#
_cell.length_a   1.000
_cell.length_b   1.000
_cell.length_c   1.000
_cell.angle_alpha   90.00
_cell.angle_beta   90.00
_cell.angle_gamma   90.00
#
_symmetry.space_group_name_H-M   'P 1'
#
loop_
_entity.id
_entity.type
_entity.pdbx_description
1 polymer ?
#
loop_
_entity_poly.entity_id
_entity_poly.type
_entity_poly.pdbx_seq_one_letter_code
_entity_poly.pdbx_strand_id
1 'polypeptide(L)'
;MGLSGLSDECPGIKNASDKEVIGYAKGAASSAFENIKRNQHASRHLIDEGVLPNWNKNTAALYKEMGISVLENPTHTFDHVLRDGNAVKGFIGQANGKTVAFMVYKSGQNQGLIATSIVPSLQQMSNWGIK
;
A
#
# COMPACT_ATOMS: atom_id res chain seq x y z
N MET A 1 -28.62 -53.69 10.18
CA MET A 1 -29.41 -52.51 10.61
C MET A 1 -28.61 -51.80 11.69
N GLY A 2 -28.27 -50.53 11.70
CA GLY A 2 -28.40 -49.39 10.79
C GLY A 2 -27.43 -48.34 11.35
N LEU A 3 -26.77 -47.61 10.46
CA LEU A 3 -25.81 -46.54 10.76
C LEU A 3 -26.53 -45.31 11.33
N SER A 4 -25.98 -44.73 12.40
CA SER A 4 -26.32 -43.38 12.90
C SER A 4 -25.22 -42.94 13.87
N GLY A 5 -24.49 -41.84 13.68
CA GLY A 5 -24.57 -40.80 12.66
C GLY A 5 -23.25 -40.04 12.58
N LEU A 6 -22.94 -39.56 11.38
CA LEU A 6 -22.04 -38.44 11.16
C LEU A 6 -22.77 -37.16 11.59
N SER A 7 -22.05 -36.25 12.24
CA SER A 7 -22.34 -34.83 12.15
C SER A 7 -21.01 -34.13 11.95
N ASP A 8 -20.69 -33.92 10.67
CA ASP A 8 -19.68 -33.01 10.18
C ASP A 8 -19.99 -31.59 10.65
N GLU A 9 -19.12 -31.01 11.48
CA GLU A 9 -19.12 -29.58 11.73
C GLU A 9 -17.71 -29.02 11.59
N CYS A 10 -17.32 -28.72 10.35
CA CYS A 10 -16.53 -27.55 9.93
C CYS A 10 -16.42 -27.57 8.40
N PRO A 11 -16.30 -26.43 7.67
CA PRO A 11 -16.16 -25.06 8.15
C PRO A 11 -17.20 -24.08 7.57
N GLY A 12 -17.42 -22.98 8.28
CA GLY A 12 -18.20 -21.85 7.80
C GLY A 12 -17.70 -21.35 6.45
N ILE A 13 -18.61 -21.38 5.49
CA ILE A 13 -18.46 -20.82 4.16
C ILE A 13 -18.29 -19.30 4.33
N LYS A 14 -17.05 -18.81 4.24
CA LYS A 14 -16.80 -17.36 4.13
C LYS A 14 -17.16 -16.97 2.70
N ASN A 15 -18.17 -16.13 2.54
CA ASN A 15 -18.59 -15.56 1.27
C ASN A 15 -17.37 -14.99 0.51
N ALA A 16 -17.02 -15.64 -0.60
CA ALA A 16 -16.02 -15.17 -1.54
C ALA A 16 -16.62 -14.09 -2.45
N SER A 17 -16.80 -12.87 -1.94
CA SER A 17 -17.15 -11.71 -2.78
C SER A 17 -16.74 -10.36 -2.19
N ASP A 18 -15.66 -10.32 -1.42
CA ASP A 18 -14.85 -9.12 -1.27
C ASP A 18 -13.47 -9.51 -1.77
N LYS A 19 -12.97 -8.86 -2.84
CA LYS A 19 -11.57 -9.09 -3.24
C LYS A 19 -10.70 -8.70 -2.05
N GLU A 20 -10.14 -9.69 -1.37
CA GLU A 20 -9.23 -9.47 -0.26
C GLU A 20 -8.10 -8.57 -0.76
N VAL A 21 -7.92 -7.44 -0.10
CA VAL A 21 -6.93 -6.45 -0.50
C VAL A 21 -5.58 -6.97 -0.04
N ILE A 22 -4.78 -7.47 -0.99
CA ILE A 22 -3.49 -8.09 -0.70
C ILE A 22 -2.45 -7.00 -0.44
N GLY A 23 -2.02 -6.90 0.82
CA GLY A 23 -0.86 -6.12 1.24
C GLY A 23 0.43 -6.94 1.32
N TYR A 24 1.50 -6.29 1.79
CA TYR A 24 2.74 -6.95 2.17
C TYR A 24 2.55 -7.80 3.42
N ALA A 25 3.31 -8.89 3.53
CA ALA A 25 3.42 -9.63 4.79
C ALA A 25 4.01 -8.73 5.88
N LYS A 26 3.59 -8.94 7.13
CA LYS A 26 4.07 -8.19 8.29
C LYS A 26 5.60 -8.21 8.39
N GLY A 27 6.22 -7.03 8.44
CA GLY A 27 7.67 -6.81 8.46
C GLY A 27 8.31 -6.71 7.07
N ALA A 28 7.70 -7.27 6.02
CA ALA A 28 8.29 -7.33 4.68
C ALA A 28 8.30 -5.97 3.98
N ALA A 29 7.35 -5.09 4.30
CA ALA A 29 7.25 -3.75 3.71
C ALA A 29 8.45 -2.85 4.02
N SER A 30 9.22 -3.17 5.07
CA SER A 30 10.39 -2.39 5.48
C SER A 30 11.46 -2.27 4.38
N SER A 31 11.58 -3.30 3.53
CA SER A 31 12.50 -3.34 2.39
C SER A 31 12.24 -2.24 1.36
N ALA A 32 10.98 -1.82 1.20
CA ALA A 32 10.60 -0.76 0.26
C ALA A 32 11.21 0.61 0.60
N PHE A 33 11.67 0.78 1.85
CA PHE A 33 12.18 2.03 2.40
C PHE A 33 13.69 1.99 2.69
N GLU A 34 14.43 1.02 2.17
CA GLU A 34 15.88 0.90 2.42
C GLU A 34 16.70 2.03 1.77
N ASN A 35 16.18 2.67 0.73
CA ASN A 35 16.88 3.75 0.02
C ASN A 35 16.41 5.14 0.50
N ILE A 36 17.24 5.79 1.33
CA ILE A 36 16.94 7.12 1.90
C ILE A 36 16.72 8.20 0.83
N LYS A 37 17.50 8.18 -0.28
CA LYS A 37 17.33 9.17 -1.37
C LYS A 37 15.96 9.02 -2.03
N ARG A 38 15.50 7.78 -2.21
CA ARG A 38 14.15 7.49 -2.72
C ARG A 38 13.08 7.92 -1.73
N ASN A 39 13.25 7.66 -0.43
CA ASN A 39 12.29 8.07 0.58
C ASN A 39 12.12 9.60 0.62
N GLN A 40 13.22 10.34 0.54
CA GLN A 40 13.18 11.80 0.47
C GLN A 40 12.43 12.29 -0.77
N HIS A 41 12.69 11.68 -1.93
CA HIS A 41 12.01 12.02 -3.17
C HIS A 41 10.50 11.71 -3.10
N ALA A 42 10.15 10.51 -2.65
CA ALA A 42 8.79 10.02 -2.61
C ALA A 42 7.93 10.75 -1.57
N SER A 43 8.50 11.16 -0.44
CA SER A 43 7.78 11.87 0.63
C SER A 43 7.47 13.34 0.30
N ARG A 44 8.11 13.94 -0.72
CA ARG A 44 7.99 15.37 -1.01
C ARG A 44 6.54 15.82 -1.17
N HIS A 45 5.73 15.06 -1.89
CA HIS A 45 4.32 15.40 -2.10
C HIS A 45 3.48 15.29 -0.82
N LEU A 46 3.81 14.36 0.08
CA LEU A 46 3.14 14.27 1.38
C LEU A 46 3.51 15.44 2.30
N ILE A 47 4.74 15.97 2.16
CA ILE A 47 5.16 17.19 2.87
C ILE A 47 4.43 18.41 2.31
N ASP A 48 4.40 18.57 0.99
CA ASP A 48 3.71 19.67 0.31
C ASP A 48 2.21 19.69 0.68
N GLU A 49 1.60 18.51 0.88
CA GLU A 49 0.21 18.33 1.30
C GLU A 49 0.01 18.44 2.83
N GLY A 50 1.05 18.69 3.62
CA GLY A 50 0.97 18.81 5.08
C GLY A 50 0.67 17.50 5.82
N VAL A 51 0.81 16.35 5.15
CA VAL A 51 0.74 15.02 5.79
C VAL A 51 1.98 14.78 6.64
N LEU A 52 3.14 15.28 6.19
CA LEU A 52 4.42 15.15 6.89
C LEU A 52 5.07 16.52 7.11
N PRO A 53 5.88 16.67 8.18
CA PRO A 53 6.70 17.86 8.37
C PRO A 53 7.89 17.90 7.39
N ASN A 54 8.62 19.02 7.37
CA ASN A 54 9.83 19.18 6.54
C ASN A 54 10.86 18.06 6.75
N TRP A 55 11.47 17.63 5.65
CA TRP A 55 12.36 16.46 5.64
C TRP A 55 13.54 16.60 6.63
N ASN A 56 13.62 15.64 7.56
CA ASN A 56 14.71 15.45 8.50
C ASN A 56 14.75 13.97 8.93
N LYS A 57 15.69 13.59 9.83
CA LYS A 57 15.81 12.20 10.30
C LYS A 57 14.53 11.66 10.95
N ASN A 58 13.82 12.49 11.71
CA ASN A 58 12.57 12.09 12.36
C ASN A 58 11.46 11.89 11.32
N THR A 59 11.38 12.76 10.33
CA THR A 59 10.42 12.66 9.21
C THR A 59 10.68 11.42 8.37
N ALA A 60 11.95 11.05 8.15
CA ALA A 60 12.29 9.82 7.47
C ALA A 60 11.79 8.57 8.21
N ALA A 61 11.87 8.57 9.55
CA ALA A 61 11.30 7.51 10.38
C ALA A 61 9.76 7.48 10.30
N LEU A 62 9.11 8.64 10.47
CA LEU A 62 7.65 8.77 10.37
C LEU A 62 7.12 8.33 9.00
N TYR A 63 7.79 8.74 7.92
CA TYR A 63 7.44 8.34 6.55
C TYR A 63 7.54 6.82 6.37
N LYS A 64 8.60 6.21 6.90
CA LYS A 64 8.81 4.77 6.84
C LYS A 64 7.74 4.01 7.64
N GLU A 65 7.45 4.43 8.87
CA GLU A 65 6.43 3.80 9.72
C GLU A 65 5.04 3.88 9.08
N MET A 66 4.67 5.07 8.60
CA MET A 66 3.42 5.31 7.88
C MET A 66 3.32 4.44 6.63
N GLY A 67 4.37 4.44 5.81
CA GLY A 67 4.42 3.67 4.58
C GLY A 67 4.35 2.17 4.82
N ILE A 68 5.06 1.65 5.84
CA ILE A 68 4.96 0.24 6.26
C ILE A 68 3.53 -0.11 6.65
N SER A 69 2.89 0.72 7.47
CA SER A 69 1.51 0.51 7.90
C SER A 69 0.55 0.41 6.71
N VAL A 70 0.69 1.29 5.72
CA VAL A 70 -0.13 1.30 4.50
C VAL A 70 0.17 0.13 3.57
N LEU A 71 1.45 -0.23 3.38
CA LEU A 71 1.83 -1.35 2.52
C LEU A 71 1.37 -2.70 3.09
N GLU A 72 1.40 -2.87 4.41
CA GLU A 72 0.97 -4.10 5.08
C GLU A 72 -0.55 -4.20 5.24
N ASN A 73 -1.23 -3.07 5.48
CA ASN A 73 -2.68 -3.02 5.70
C ASN A 73 -3.35 -2.01 4.75
N PRO A 74 -3.25 -2.20 3.42
CA PRO A 74 -3.87 -1.31 2.46
C PRO A 74 -5.40 -1.43 2.51
N THR A 75 -6.08 -0.30 2.31
CA THR A 75 -7.54 -0.30 2.06
C THR A 75 -7.85 -0.68 0.62
N HIS A 76 -6.98 -0.33 -0.32
CA HIS A 76 -7.06 -0.75 -1.72
C HIS A 76 -5.67 -0.92 -2.31
N THR A 77 -5.56 -1.75 -3.35
CA THR A 77 -4.36 -1.78 -4.19
C THR A 77 -4.73 -1.61 -5.66
N PHE A 78 -3.79 -1.10 -6.44
CA PHE A 78 -3.97 -0.88 -7.87
C PHE A 78 -2.66 -1.09 -8.61
N ASP A 79 -2.76 -1.41 -9.89
CA ASP A 79 -1.61 -1.51 -10.77
C ASP A 79 -1.58 -0.26 -11.66
N HIS A 80 -0.41 0.34 -11.83
CA HIS A 80 -0.24 1.54 -12.62
C HIS A 80 1.10 1.54 -13.36
N VAL A 81 1.19 2.34 -14.41
CA VAL A 81 2.43 2.61 -15.13
C VAL A 81 2.68 4.10 -15.03
N LEU A 82 3.81 4.45 -14.43
CA LEU A 82 4.26 5.84 -14.33
C LEU A 82 4.54 6.41 -15.73
N ARG A 83 4.58 7.73 -15.85
CA ARG A 83 4.81 8.42 -17.16
C ARG A 83 6.13 8.05 -17.82
N ASP A 84 7.11 7.62 -17.03
CA ASP A 84 8.43 7.17 -17.48
C ASP A 84 8.43 5.69 -17.95
N GLY A 85 7.27 5.04 -17.95
CA GLY A 85 7.09 3.64 -18.37
C GLY A 85 7.32 2.61 -17.27
N ASN A 86 7.66 3.03 -16.04
CA ASN A 86 7.89 2.10 -14.94
C ASN A 86 6.57 1.57 -14.36
N ALA A 87 6.44 0.24 -14.32
CA ALA A 87 5.30 -0.43 -13.70
C ALA A 87 5.41 -0.36 -12.17
N VAL A 88 4.32 0.05 -11.52
CA VAL A 88 4.22 0.18 -10.07
C VAL A 88 2.97 -0.50 -9.52
N LYS A 89 3.07 -0.97 -8.28
CA LYS A 89 1.95 -1.41 -7.46
C LYS A 89 1.65 -0.32 -6.46
N GLY A 90 0.43 0.19 -6.50
CA GLY A 90 -0.07 1.20 -5.59
C GLY A 90 -0.83 0.59 -4.41
N PHE A 91 -0.64 1.20 -3.24
CA PHE A 91 -1.26 0.83 -1.96
C PHE A 91 -1.93 2.07 -1.40
N ILE A 92 -3.24 2.04 -1.24
CA ILE A 92 -4.02 3.11 -0.62
C ILE A 92 -4.14 2.80 0.87
N GLY A 93 -4.02 3.84 1.68
CA GLY A 93 -4.35 3.79 3.10
C GLY A 93 -4.71 5.16 3.63
N GLN A 94 -4.85 5.24 4.95
CA GLN A 94 -5.16 6.48 5.65
C GLN A 94 -3.96 6.89 6.50
N ALA A 95 -3.59 8.17 6.41
CA ALA A 95 -2.56 8.76 7.24
C ALA A 95 -2.92 10.21 7.58
N ASN A 96 -2.85 10.56 8.87
CA ASN A 96 -3.14 11.92 9.36
C ASN A 96 -4.48 12.49 8.84
N GLY A 97 -5.53 11.64 8.81
CA GLY A 97 -6.87 12.03 8.35
C GLY A 97 -7.01 12.20 6.84
N LYS A 98 -5.95 11.93 6.05
CA LYS A 98 -5.98 11.97 4.59
C LYS A 98 -5.81 10.59 4.00
N THR A 99 -6.42 10.41 2.82
CA THR A 99 -6.12 9.26 1.96
C THR A 99 -4.78 9.46 1.30
N VAL A 100 -3.93 8.44 1.40
CA VAL A 100 -2.58 8.44 0.86
C VAL A 100 -2.37 7.22 -0.02
N ALA A 101 -1.61 7.40 -1.10
CA ALA A 101 -1.20 6.36 -2.01
C ALA A 101 0.32 6.20 -1.97
N PHE A 102 0.79 4.99 -1.69
CA PHE A 102 2.20 4.61 -1.81
C PHE A 102 2.38 3.73 -3.04
N MET A 103 3.33 4.05 -3.90
CA MET A 103 3.60 3.29 -5.13
C MET A 103 4.98 2.66 -5.08
N VAL A 104 5.05 1.34 -5.27
CA VAL A 104 6.28 0.54 -5.24
C VAL A 104 6.60 0.02 -6.64
N TYR A 105 7.85 0.06 -7.06
CA TYR A 105 8.26 -0.48 -8.37
C TYR A 105 8.06 -1.99 -8.44
N LYS A 106 7.41 -2.46 -9.51
CA LYS A 106 7.22 -3.89 -9.77
C LYS A 106 8.39 -4.54 -10.49
N SER A 107 9.21 -3.77 -11.18
CA SER A 107 10.31 -4.26 -12.01
C SER A 107 11.44 -3.23 -12.15
N GLY A 108 12.53 -3.65 -12.78
CA GLY A 108 13.70 -2.82 -13.06
C GLY A 108 14.67 -2.73 -11.87
N GLN A 109 15.66 -1.83 -11.98
CA GLN A 109 16.73 -1.70 -10.99
C GLN A 109 16.24 -1.27 -9.59
N ASN A 110 15.05 -0.68 -9.51
CA ASN A 110 14.45 -0.22 -8.27
C ASN A 110 13.31 -1.13 -7.80
N GLN A 111 13.17 -2.33 -8.38
CA GLN A 111 12.11 -3.27 -8.01
C GLN A 111 12.03 -3.45 -6.49
N GLY A 112 10.82 -3.39 -5.95
CA GLY A 112 10.57 -3.50 -4.51
C GLY A 112 10.78 -2.21 -3.72
N LEU A 113 11.44 -1.18 -4.29
CA LEU A 113 11.63 0.12 -3.64
C LEU A 113 10.47 1.07 -3.90
N ILE A 114 10.30 2.02 -2.99
CA ILE A 114 9.31 3.08 -3.14
C ILE A 114 9.62 3.96 -4.36
N ALA A 115 8.61 4.16 -5.20
CA ALA A 115 8.64 5.03 -6.36
C ALA A 115 8.22 6.46 -5.99
N THR A 116 7.02 6.59 -5.44
CA THR A 116 6.46 7.87 -5.00
C THR A 116 5.35 7.64 -3.97
N SER A 117 4.97 8.70 -3.25
CA SER A 117 3.80 8.73 -2.40
C SER A 117 3.05 10.04 -2.55
N ILE A 118 1.72 10.01 -2.59
CA ILE A 118 0.88 11.20 -2.84
C ILE A 118 -0.43 11.13 -2.05
N VAL A 119 -1.07 12.28 -1.85
CA VAL A 119 -2.51 12.36 -1.56
C VAL A 119 -3.22 12.35 -2.92
N PRO A 120 -3.90 11.27 -3.32
CA PRO A 120 -4.51 11.21 -4.64
C PRO A 120 -5.77 12.08 -4.70
N SER A 121 -5.95 12.77 -5.83
CA SER A 121 -7.23 13.41 -6.16
C SER A 121 -8.31 12.37 -6.48
N LEU A 122 -9.59 12.77 -6.39
CA LEU A 122 -10.72 11.93 -6.77
C LEU A 122 -10.60 11.38 -8.21
N GLN A 123 -10.11 12.19 -9.14
CA GLN A 123 -9.91 11.76 -10.52
C GLN A 123 -8.81 10.68 -10.62
N GLN A 124 -7.72 10.80 -9.86
CA GLN A 124 -6.67 9.78 -9.83
C GLN A 124 -7.20 8.47 -9.26
N MET A 125 -7.94 8.52 -8.16
CA MET A 125 -8.59 7.34 -7.58
C MET A 125 -9.54 6.69 -8.59
N SER A 126 -10.39 7.47 -9.25
CA SER A 126 -11.28 6.97 -10.31
C SER A 126 -10.52 6.33 -11.47
N ASN A 127 -9.39 6.91 -11.90
CA ASN A 127 -8.55 6.35 -12.97
C ASN A 127 -7.90 5.02 -12.56
N TRP A 128 -7.71 4.79 -11.27
CA TRP A 128 -7.23 3.52 -10.72
C TRP A 128 -8.35 2.53 -10.42
N GLY A 129 -9.60 2.89 -10.73
CA GLY A 129 -10.78 2.06 -10.45
C GLY A 129 -11.20 2.05 -8.99
N ILE A 130 -10.74 3.02 -8.20
CA ILE A 130 -11.07 3.21 -6.78
C ILE A 130 -12.20 4.23 -6.72
N LYS A 131 -13.34 3.83 -6.14
CA LYS A 131 -14.57 4.62 -6.06
C LYS A 131 -14.85 5.04 -4.64
#